data_AF-A0AA39ZT65-F1
#
_entry.id   AF-A0AA39ZT65-F1
#
_cell.length_a   1.000
_cell.length_b   1.000
_cell.length_c   1.000
_cell.angle_alpha   90.00
_cell.angle_beta   90.00
_cell.angle_gamma   90.00
#
_symmetry.space_group_name_H-M   'P 1'
#
loop_
_entity.id
_entity.type
_entity.pdbx_description
1 polymer ?
#
loop_
_entity_poly.entity_id
_entity_poly.type
_entity_poly.pdbx_seq_one_letter_code
_entity_poly.pdbx_strand_id
1 'polypeptide(L)'
;MEYATNPARRDVLRRDLGQLLKGTAQQCYIGVLSDIERAQLKKNFNFWKSVMIKRFGLSKTEAGEQLLKCTYTATDCKAGIKFRSYAANKIRLCKAMGINNTHSVLSFIYNGVDLTIQELIFEPDSSTTIDAYLTSVGDLAQATTPRHGVPGLSP
;
A
#
# COMPACT_ATOMS: atom_id res chain seq x y z
N MET A 1 5.28 -10.95 9.09
CA MET A 1 5.70 -11.02 7.66
C MET A 1 6.02 -12.48 7.36
N GLU A 2 5.00 -13.34 7.28
CA GLU A 2 5.17 -14.79 7.53
C GLU A 2 4.49 -15.66 6.45
N TYR A 3 4.79 -15.39 5.18
CA TYR A 3 4.32 -16.20 4.05
C TYR A 3 5.44 -17.02 3.39
N ALA A 4 6.61 -17.12 4.03
CA ALA A 4 7.82 -17.67 3.40
C ALA A 4 8.04 -19.19 3.57
N THR A 5 7.30 -19.89 4.43
CA THR A 5 7.76 -21.20 4.97
C THR A 5 6.81 -22.38 4.76
N ASN A 6 6.12 -22.48 3.62
CA ASN A 6 5.50 -23.75 3.25
C ASN A 6 5.74 -24.12 1.76
N PRO A 7 6.72 -25.01 1.47
CA PRO A 7 7.04 -25.42 0.10
C PRO A 7 5.85 -26.08 -0.61
N ALA A 8 5.03 -26.86 0.10
CA ALA A 8 3.85 -27.52 -0.49
C ALA A 8 2.83 -26.52 -1.04
N ARG A 9 2.67 -25.34 -0.41
CA ARG A 9 1.80 -24.27 -0.92
C ARG A 9 2.34 -23.62 -2.19
N ARG A 10 3.66 -23.51 -2.33
CA ARG A 10 4.28 -22.97 -3.56
C ARG A 10 4.03 -23.88 -4.75
N ASP A 11 4.03 -25.19 -4.55
CA ASP A 11 3.83 -26.15 -5.64
C ASP A 11 2.37 -26.24 -6.08
N VAL A 12 1.42 -26.12 -5.14
CA VAL A 12 -0.02 -25.96 -5.47
C VAL A 12 -0.27 -24.68 -6.27
N LEU A 13 0.31 -23.54 -5.85
CA LEU A 13 0.17 -22.28 -6.58
C LEU A 13 0.73 -22.34 -8.01
N ARG A 14 1.81 -23.10 -8.24
CA ARG A 14 2.42 -23.25 -9.57
C ARG A 14 1.62 -24.17 -10.48
N ARG A 15 1.12 -25.29 -9.94
CA ARG A 15 0.38 -26.29 -10.72
C ARG A 15 -1.01 -25.76 -11.11
N ASP A 16 -1.68 -25.13 -10.16
CA ASP A 16 -3.11 -24.80 -10.24
C ASP A 16 -3.35 -23.30 -10.53
N LEU A 17 -2.29 -22.55 -10.91
CA LEU A 17 -2.33 -21.09 -11.12
C LEU A 17 -3.50 -20.65 -12.01
N GLY A 18 -3.74 -21.33 -13.13
CA GLY A 18 -4.81 -20.99 -14.07
C GLY A 18 -6.22 -21.18 -13.49
N GLN A 19 -6.39 -22.04 -12.50
CA GLN A 19 -7.67 -22.28 -11.80
C GLN A 19 -7.90 -21.29 -10.66
N LEU A 20 -6.82 -20.70 -10.12
CA LEU A 20 -6.88 -19.71 -9.06
C LEU A 20 -7.19 -18.30 -9.59
N LEU A 21 -6.91 -18.05 -10.87
CA LEU A 21 -7.25 -16.80 -11.53
C LEU A 21 -8.74 -16.78 -11.87
N LYS A 22 -9.35 -15.60 -11.71
CA LYS A 22 -10.76 -15.34 -12.05
C LYS A 22 -10.88 -14.10 -12.93
N GLY A 23 -11.97 -14.01 -13.70
CA GLY A 23 -12.30 -12.85 -14.52
C GLY A 23 -11.21 -12.49 -15.54
N THR A 24 -10.90 -11.20 -15.67
CA THR A 24 -9.92 -10.67 -16.64
C THR A 24 -8.52 -11.30 -16.49
N ALA A 25 -8.13 -11.66 -15.26
CA ALA A 25 -6.84 -12.30 -15.02
C ALA A 25 -6.81 -13.73 -15.59
N GLN A 26 -7.92 -14.46 -15.50
CA GLN A 26 -8.06 -15.80 -16.09
C GLN A 26 -8.11 -15.73 -17.61
N GLN A 27 -8.86 -14.78 -18.16
CA GLN A 27 -8.92 -14.53 -19.61
C GLN A 27 -7.54 -14.19 -20.19
N CYS A 28 -6.75 -13.38 -19.48
CA CYS A 28 -5.38 -13.09 -19.87
C CYS A 28 -4.51 -14.36 -19.86
N TYR A 29 -4.61 -15.18 -18.80
CA TYR A 29 -3.82 -16.41 -18.69
C TYR A 29 -4.12 -17.41 -19.81
N ILE A 30 -5.39 -17.57 -20.17
CA ILE A 30 -5.83 -18.56 -21.17
C ILE A 30 -5.67 -18.00 -22.60
N GLY A 31 -6.10 -16.77 -22.84
CA GLY A 31 -6.24 -16.21 -24.19
C GLY A 31 -5.13 -15.26 -24.65
N VAL A 32 -4.33 -14.70 -23.74
CA VAL A 32 -3.33 -13.67 -24.08
C VAL A 32 -1.90 -14.15 -23.91
N LEU A 33 -1.63 -14.98 -22.90
CA LEU A 33 -0.29 -15.53 -22.70
C LEU A 33 -0.01 -16.65 -23.71
N SER A 34 1.21 -16.68 -24.25
CA SER A 34 1.73 -17.82 -24.99
C SER A 34 1.97 -19.03 -24.09
N ASP A 35 2.11 -20.22 -24.67
CA ASP A 35 2.48 -21.42 -23.91
C ASP A 35 3.83 -21.30 -23.22
N ILE A 36 4.77 -20.60 -23.85
CA ILE A 36 6.10 -20.33 -23.29
C ILE A 36 5.97 -19.42 -22.06
N GLU A 37 5.21 -18.32 -22.15
CA GLU A 37 4.96 -17.43 -21.01
C GLU A 37 4.24 -18.17 -19.87
N ARG A 38 3.19 -18.95 -20.18
CA ARG A 38 2.48 -19.78 -19.18
C ARG A 38 3.43 -20.77 -18.50
N ALA A 39 4.31 -21.43 -19.25
CA ALA A 39 5.30 -22.35 -18.69
C ALA A 39 6.32 -21.61 -17.79
N GLN A 40 6.74 -20.40 -18.17
CA GLN A 40 7.62 -19.58 -17.34
C GLN A 40 6.93 -19.09 -16.06
N LEU A 41 5.64 -18.75 -16.12
CA LEU A 41 4.84 -18.37 -14.95
C LEU A 41 4.82 -19.48 -13.89
N LYS A 42 4.77 -20.75 -14.30
CA LYS A 42 4.78 -21.90 -13.38
C LYS A 42 6.16 -22.14 -12.75
N LYS A 43 7.25 -21.70 -13.39
CA LYS A 43 8.63 -21.96 -12.94
C LYS A 43 9.19 -20.82 -12.08
N ASN A 44 8.87 -19.57 -12.41
CA ASN A 44 9.50 -18.40 -11.79
C ASN A 44 8.47 -17.40 -11.25
N PHE A 45 8.38 -17.33 -9.92
CA PHE A 45 7.49 -16.40 -9.22
C PHE A 45 7.83 -14.92 -9.46
N ASN A 46 9.12 -14.58 -9.61
CA ASN A 46 9.53 -13.20 -9.91
C ASN A 46 9.11 -12.79 -11.33
N PHE A 47 9.20 -13.71 -12.28
CA PHE A 47 8.66 -13.51 -13.62
C PHE A 47 7.15 -13.31 -13.58
N TRP A 48 6.43 -14.14 -12.81
CA TRP A 48 5.00 -13.96 -12.60
C TRP A 48 4.64 -12.60 -12.01
N LYS A 49 5.33 -12.19 -10.93
CA LYS A 49 5.14 -10.87 -10.32
C LYS A 49 5.37 -9.74 -11.33
N SER A 50 6.43 -9.82 -12.14
CA SER A 50 6.74 -8.84 -13.19
C SER A 50 5.64 -8.75 -14.25
N VAL A 51 5.17 -9.90 -14.77
CA VAL A 51 4.09 -9.95 -15.77
C VAL A 51 2.79 -9.36 -15.20
N MET A 52 2.44 -9.72 -13.96
CA MET A 52 1.25 -9.21 -13.29
C MET A 52 1.32 -7.69 -13.08
N ILE A 53 2.46 -7.16 -12.61
CA ILE A 53 2.66 -5.71 -12.46
C ILE A 53 2.59 -5.01 -13.81
N LYS A 54 3.21 -5.56 -14.86
CA LYS A 54 3.20 -4.96 -16.20
C LYS A 54 1.80 -4.87 -16.80
N ARG A 55 0.95 -5.87 -16.56
CA ARG A 55 -0.38 -5.97 -17.19
C ARG A 55 -1.51 -5.40 -16.37
N PHE A 56 -1.43 -5.49 -15.04
CA PHE A 56 -2.51 -5.12 -14.13
C PHE A 56 -2.08 -4.08 -13.08
N GLY A 57 -0.80 -3.73 -13.03
CA GLY A 57 -0.33 -2.64 -12.19
C GLY A 57 -0.78 -1.29 -12.74
N LEU A 58 -0.83 -0.30 -11.86
CA LEU A 58 -1.07 1.08 -12.26
C LEU A 58 0.05 1.56 -13.18
N SER A 59 -0.32 2.27 -14.25
CA SER A 59 0.65 3.03 -15.02
C SER A 59 1.27 4.13 -14.16
N LYS A 60 2.47 4.60 -14.54
CA LYS A 60 3.12 5.71 -13.83
C LYS A 60 2.27 6.98 -13.83
N THR A 61 1.56 7.24 -14.93
CA THR A 61 0.68 8.40 -15.09
C THR A 61 -0.51 8.32 -14.13
N GLU A 62 -1.26 7.20 -14.15
CA GLU A 62 -2.38 7.00 -13.23
C GLU A 62 -1.93 7.00 -11.76
N ALA A 63 -0.77 6.39 -11.47
CA ALA A 63 -0.19 6.43 -10.14
C ALA A 63 0.15 7.86 -9.70
N GLY A 64 0.68 8.68 -10.60
CA GLY A 64 0.96 10.10 -10.34
C GLY A 64 -0.29 10.91 -10.06
N GLU A 65 -1.33 10.75 -10.88
CA GLU A 65 -2.61 11.42 -10.66
C GLU A 65 -3.25 11.02 -9.32
N GLN A 66 -3.22 9.73 -9.00
CA GLN A 66 -3.71 9.24 -7.71
C GLN A 66 -2.83 9.71 -6.55
N LEU A 67 -1.51 9.81 -6.75
CA LEU A 67 -0.58 10.26 -5.71
C LEU A 67 -0.87 11.70 -5.31
N LEU A 68 -1.14 12.58 -6.27
CA LEU A 68 -1.47 13.98 -6.02
C LEU A 68 -2.83 14.15 -5.33
N LYS A 69 -3.82 13.31 -5.68
CA LYS A 69 -5.15 13.34 -5.07
C LYS A 69 -5.21 12.66 -3.71
N CYS A 70 -4.27 11.77 -3.40
CA CYS A 70 -4.20 11.08 -2.13
C CYS A 70 -3.76 12.07 -1.05
N THR A 71 -4.72 12.54 -0.26
CA THR A 71 -4.52 13.46 0.86
C THR A 71 -5.04 12.86 2.16
N TYR A 72 -4.64 13.40 3.29
CA TYR A 72 -5.14 13.04 4.61
C TYR A 72 -5.55 14.31 5.36
N THR A 73 -6.84 14.42 5.62
CA THR A 73 -7.47 15.64 6.15
C THR A 73 -7.99 15.45 7.56
N ALA A 74 -8.32 16.55 8.24
CA ALA A 74 -9.01 16.50 9.53
C ALA A 74 -10.34 15.74 9.46
N THR A 75 -11.03 15.77 8.31
CA THR A 75 -12.26 15.01 8.08
C THR A 75 -12.00 13.50 8.11
N ASP A 76 -10.90 13.05 7.51
CA ASP A 76 -10.50 11.63 7.53
C ASP A 76 -10.20 11.16 8.96
N CYS A 77 -9.51 12.01 9.73
CA CYS A 77 -9.23 11.75 11.15
C CYS A 77 -10.54 11.64 11.96
N LYS A 78 -11.47 12.59 11.79
CA LYS A 78 -12.80 12.56 12.43
C LYS A 78 -13.64 11.34 12.03
N ALA A 79 -13.49 10.87 10.79
CA ALA A 79 -14.13 9.66 10.30
C ALA A 79 -13.45 8.35 10.77
N GLY A 80 -12.37 8.44 11.57
CA GLY A 80 -11.65 7.29 12.10
C GLY A 80 -10.77 6.58 11.07
N ILE A 81 -10.45 7.22 9.94
CA ILE A 81 -9.53 6.67 8.95
C ILE A 81 -8.12 6.69 9.54
N LYS A 82 -7.48 5.52 9.60
CA LYS A 82 -6.14 5.40 10.17
C LYS A 82 -5.10 6.03 9.26
N PHE A 83 -4.25 6.89 9.81
CA PHE A 83 -3.09 7.47 9.12
C PHE A 83 -2.22 6.40 8.44
N ARG A 84 -1.99 5.26 9.09
CA ARG A 84 -1.22 4.13 8.51
C ARG A 84 -1.82 3.60 7.21
N SER A 85 -3.15 3.60 7.06
CA SER A 85 -3.82 3.17 5.83
C SER A 85 -3.61 4.18 4.70
N TYR A 86 -3.72 5.47 5.00
CA TYR A 86 -3.37 6.56 4.08
C TYR A 86 -1.90 6.46 3.63
N ALA A 87 -0.97 6.35 4.57
CA ALA A 87 0.45 6.28 4.29
C ALA A 87 0.81 5.02 3.48
N ALA A 88 0.20 3.87 3.78
CA ALA A 88 0.38 2.65 2.97
C ALA A 88 -0.06 2.85 1.52
N ASN A 89 -1.15 3.60 1.27
CA ASN A 89 -1.59 3.92 -0.07
C ASN A 89 -0.61 4.89 -0.78
N LYS A 90 -0.14 5.94 -0.10
CA LYS A 90 0.92 6.84 -0.61
C LYS A 90 2.17 6.06 -1.00
N ILE A 91 2.68 5.19 -0.12
CA ILE A 91 3.87 4.35 -0.38
C ILE A 91 3.66 3.49 -1.62
N ARG A 92 2.48 2.86 -1.76
CA ARG A 92 2.14 2.03 -2.92
C ARG A 92 2.17 2.84 -4.22
N LEU A 93 1.63 4.06 -4.21
CA LEU A 93 1.62 4.96 -5.37
C LEU A 93 3.02 5.47 -5.73
N CYS A 94 3.82 5.87 -4.74
CA CYS A 94 5.23 6.22 -4.93
C CYS A 94 6.01 5.08 -5.59
N LYS A 95 5.84 3.84 -5.10
CA LYS A 95 6.48 2.65 -5.69
C LYS A 95 6.04 2.40 -7.13
N ALA A 96 4.76 2.60 -7.45
CA ALA A 96 4.26 2.46 -8.82
C ALA A 96 4.88 3.50 -9.78
N MET A 97 5.21 4.70 -9.29
CA MET A 97 5.94 5.72 -10.04
C MET A 97 7.45 5.44 -10.14
N GLY A 98 7.99 4.52 -9.34
CA GLY A 98 9.43 4.24 -9.23
C GLY A 98 10.16 5.09 -8.18
N ILE A 99 9.44 5.77 -7.29
CA ILE A 99 10.00 6.52 -6.18
C ILE A 99 10.26 5.55 -5.02
N ASN A 100 11.53 5.20 -4.83
CA ASN A 100 11.95 4.20 -3.82
C ASN A 100 12.80 4.78 -2.69
N ASN A 101 13.25 6.03 -2.81
CA ASN A 101 14.00 6.70 -1.76
C ASN A 101 13.09 6.96 -0.55
N THR A 102 13.51 6.49 0.63
CA THR A 102 12.73 6.59 1.87
C THR A 102 12.33 8.03 2.19
N HIS A 103 13.28 8.96 2.14
CA HIS A 103 13.02 10.36 2.44
C HIS A 103 12.01 10.94 1.44
N SER A 104 12.18 10.74 0.14
CA SER A 104 11.20 11.21 -0.86
C SER A 104 9.79 10.66 -0.61
N VAL A 105 9.68 9.37 -0.29
CA VAL A 105 8.39 8.74 0.04
C VAL A 105 7.76 9.39 1.28
N LEU A 106 8.55 9.61 2.32
CA LEU A 106 8.09 10.28 3.54
C LEU A 106 7.70 11.73 3.29
N SER A 107 8.44 12.49 2.47
CA SER A 107 8.06 13.85 2.07
C SER A 107 6.73 13.85 1.31
N PHE A 108 6.46 12.86 0.44
CA PHE A 108 5.16 12.74 -0.23
C PHE A 108 4.02 12.41 0.73
N ILE A 109 4.30 11.67 1.82
CA ILE A 109 3.33 11.40 2.87
C ILE A 109 3.04 12.69 3.62
N TYR A 110 4.07 13.36 4.14
CA TYR A 110 3.95 14.62 4.90
C TYR A 110 3.22 15.70 4.09
N ASN A 111 3.65 15.97 2.86
CA ASN A 111 3.05 16.99 2.00
C ASN A 111 1.60 16.70 1.57
N GLY A 112 1.14 15.44 1.69
CA GLY A 112 -0.26 15.09 1.44
C GLY A 112 -1.16 15.22 2.66
N VAL A 113 -0.61 15.55 3.83
CA VAL A 113 -1.37 15.80 5.06
C VAL A 113 -1.84 17.25 5.08
N ASP A 114 -3.06 17.50 5.53
CA ASP A 114 -3.58 18.85 5.73
C ASP A 114 -2.75 19.64 6.76
N LEU A 115 -2.63 20.95 6.57
CA LEU A 115 -1.76 21.82 7.38
C LEU A 115 -2.05 21.72 8.88
N THR A 116 -3.33 21.62 9.25
CA THR A 116 -3.76 21.49 10.65
C THR A 116 -3.21 20.25 11.34
N ILE A 117 -2.98 19.16 10.59
CA ILE A 117 -2.39 17.93 11.10
C ILE A 117 -0.86 17.99 10.96
N GLN A 118 -0.33 18.66 9.93
CA GLN A 118 1.11 18.89 9.79
C GLN A 118 1.70 19.61 11.01
N GLU A 119 0.97 20.58 11.59
CA GLU A 119 1.38 21.26 12.84
C GLU A 119 1.56 20.30 14.04
N LEU A 120 0.94 19.12 14.01
CA LEU A 120 0.98 18.14 15.09
C LEU A 120 2.02 17.04 14.87
N ILE A 121 2.66 17.00 13.70
CA ILE A 121 3.63 15.96 13.32
C ILE A 121 4.94 16.61 12.88
N PHE A 122 6.04 15.88 12.98
CA PHE A 122 7.31 16.40 12.49
C PHE A 122 7.46 16.18 10.98
N GLU A 123 8.21 17.08 10.33
CA GLU A 123 8.67 16.88 8.96
C GLU A 123 9.78 15.80 8.95
N PRO A 124 9.65 14.75 8.13
CA PRO A 124 10.64 13.68 8.08
C PRO A 124 11.96 14.16 7.47
N ASP A 125 13.07 13.76 8.06
CA ASP A 125 14.42 14.03 7.54
C ASP A 125 15.04 12.80 6.84
N SER A 126 16.28 12.95 6.37
CA SER A 126 17.00 11.88 5.67
C SER A 126 17.34 10.66 6.54
N SER A 127 17.32 10.80 7.87
CA SER A 127 17.56 9.74 8.84
C SER A 127 16.28 9.00 9.24
N THR A 128 15.13 9.61 8.99
CA THR A 128 13.82 9.12 9.39
C THR A 128 13.46 7.84 8.62
N THR A 129 13.15 6.78 9.36
CA THR A 129 12.66 5.53 8.76
C THR A 129 11.14 5.54 8.63
N ILE A 130 10.60 4.78 7.67
CA ILE A 130 9.15 4.65 7.49
C ILE A 130 8.49 4.16 8.77
N ASP A 131 9.05 3.15 9.42
CA ASP A 131 8.42 2.55 10.59
C ASP A 131 8.41 3.49 11.80
N ALA A 132 9.52 4.19 12.04
CA ALA A 132 9.59 5.21 13.09
C ALA A 132 8.58 6.33 12.85
N TYR A 133 8.48 6.82 11.61
CA TYR A 133 7.54 7.88 11.24
C TYR A 133 6.07 7.46 11.39
N LEU A 134 5.70 6.27 10.94
CA LEU A 134 4.32 5.79 11.04
C LEU A 134 3.92 5.45 12.48
N THR A 135 4.89 5.16 13.34
CA THR A 135 4.67 4.92 14.76
C THR A 135 4.42 6.23 15.49
N SER A 136 5.32 7.20 15.36
CA SER A 136 5.16 8.51 16.00
C SER A 136 3.84 9.20 15.61
N VAL A 137 3.54 9.27 14.31
CA VAL A 137 2.31 9.92 13.81
C VAL A 137 1.06 9.10 14.15
N GLY A 138 1.16 7.77 14.12
CA GLY A 138 0.06 6.88 14.46
C GLY A 138 -0.44 7.06 15.89
N ASP A 139 0.45 7.37 16.82
CA ASP A 139 0.13 7.60 18.23
C ASP A 139 -0.48 9.00 18.45
N LEU A 140 0.02 10.02 17.74
CA LEU A 140 -0.51 11.40 17.78
C LEU A 140 -1.94 11.52 17.22
N ALA A 141 -2.23 10.81 16.12
CA ALA A 141 -3.57 10.82 15.53
C ALA A 141 -4.63 10.13 16.42
N GLN A 142 -4.23 9.14 17.23
CA GLN A 142 -5.14 8.49 18.19
C GLN A 142 -5.38 9.34 19.43
N ALA A 143 -4.39 10.13 19.86
CA ALA A 143 -4.53 11.04 21.00
C ALA A 143 -5.51 12.19 20.74
N THR A 144 -5.72 12.57 19.47
CA THR A 144 -6.61 13.67 19.05
C THR A 144 -8.02 13.22 18.67
N THR A 145 -8.30 11.91 18.67
CA THR A 145 -9.66 11.38 18.48
C THR A 145 -10.43 11.47 19.80
N PRO A 146 -11.60 12.15 19.87
CA PRO A 146 -12.36 12.22 21.11
C PRO A 146 -12.73 10.81 21.58
N ARG A 147 -12.34 10.46 22.81
CA ARG A 147 -12.77 9.23 23.47
C ARG A 147 -14.28 9.29 23.67
N HIS A 148 -15.05 8.76 22.73
CA HIS A 148 -16.45 8.45 22.99
C HIS A 148 -16.50 7.31 24.02
N GLY A 149 -16.85 7.66 25.27
CA GLY A 149 -17.28 6.69 26.28
C GLY A 149 -16.62 6.84 27.64
N VAL A 150 -17.02 7.85 28.42
CA VAL A 150 -17.22 7.64 29.86
C VAL A 150 -18.66 8.07 30.17
N PRO A 151 -19.62 7.13 30.24
CA PRO A 151 -20.88 7.41 30.89
C PRO A 151 -20.71 7.17 32.39
N GLY A 152 -20.90 8.22 33.18
CA GLY A 152 -21.16 8.08 34.61
C GLY A 152 -20.26 8.92 35.50
N LEU A 153 -20.44 10.25 35.45
CA LEU A 153 -20.21 11.11 36.61
C LEU A 153 -21.19 12.26 36.52
N SER A 154 -22.21 12.21 37.38
CA SER A 154 -23.06 13.32 37.79
C SER A 154 -23.66 12.95 39.16
N PRO A 155 -23.97 13.97 39.97
CA PRO A 155 -23.48 14.15 41.34
C PRO A 155 -24.22 13.36 42.43
#